data_AF-A0A166S9W7-F1
#
_entry.id   AF-A0A166S9W7-F1
#
_cell.length_a   1.000
_cell.length_b   1.000
_cell.length_c   1.000
_cell.angle_alpha   90.00
_cell.angle_beta   90.00
_cell.angle_gamma   90.00
#
_symmetry.space_group_name_H-M   'P 1'
#
loop_
_entity.id
_entity.type
_entity.pdbx_description
1 polymer ?
#
loop_
_entity_poly.entity_id
_entity_poly.type
_entity_poly.pdbx_seq_one_letter_code
_entity_poly.pdbx_strand_id
1 'polypeptide(L)' 'MNATICKLDNAVVSKPYVELSHIRCKKFSIDSHQVFSKKIIHDAELQKRFAANRNLILTAAPYMEQLINFVKGTFL' A
#
# COMPACT_ATOMS: atom_id res chain seq x y z
N MET A 1 39.88 8.07 -12.91
CA MET A 1 39.95 9.44 -12.35
C MET A 1 38.75 10.21 -12.86
N ASN A 2 37.84 10.82 -12.11
CA ASN A 2 37.46 10.82 -10.69
C ASN A 2 35.98 11.20 -10.72
N ALA A 3 35.08 10.32 -10.26
CA ALA A 3 33.69 10.69 -10.02
C ALA A 3 33.64 11.48 -8.71
N THR A 4 33.96 12.77 -8.83
CA THR A 4 34.11 13.69 -7.71
C THR A 4 32.73 14.26 -7.32
N ILE A 5 32.25 13.78 -6.18
CA ILE A 5 31.54 14.53 -5.12
C ILE A 5 30.06 14.88 -5.35
N CYS A 6 29.27 14.26 -4.48
CA CYS A 6 27.87 14.53 -4.14
C CYS A 6 27.60 15.94 -3.59
N LYS A 7 26.32 16.32 -3.71
CA LYS A 7 25.52 17.42 -3.09
C LYS A 7 25.27 18.57 -4.09
N LEU A 8 24.06 19.07 -4.31
CA LEU A 8 22.77 18.93 -3.64
C LEU A 8 21.74 19.46 -4.65
N ASP A 9 20.76 18.65 -5.06
CA ASP A 9 19.46 19.13 -5.55
C ASP A 9 18.44 18.07 -5.15
N ASN A 10 17.42 18.46 -4.38
CA ASN A 10 16.26 17.61 -4.05
C ASN A 10 15.38 17.39 -5.30
N ALA A 11 15.96 16.98 -6.41
CA ALA A 11 15.23 16.48 -7.55
C ALA A 11 14.88 15.02 -7.26
N VAL A 12 13.75 14.80 -6.59
CA VAL A 12 13.12 13.47 -6.58
C VAL A 12 12.87 13.15 -8.04
N VAL A 13 13.72 12.31 -8.63
CA VAL A 13 13.48 11.73 -9.96
C VAL A 13 12.17 10.97 -9.81
N SER A 14 11.07 11.62 -10.22
CA SER A 14 9.74 11.07 -10.15
C SER A 14 9.77 9.81 -10.98
N LYS A 15 9.69 8.67 -10.30
CA LYS A 15 9.66 7.39 -10.99
C LYS A 15 8.38 7.40 -11.85
N PRO A 16 8.44 7.04 -13.15
CA PRO A 16 7.35 7.26 -14.10
C PRO A 16 6.02 6.61 -13.66
N TYR A 17 6.08 5.54 -12.85
CA TYR A 17 4.89 4.91 -12.29
C TYR A 17 4.12 5.79 -11.28
N VAL A 18 4.80 6.72 -10.60
CA VAL A 18 4.19 7.67 -9.66
C VAL A 18 3.34 8.68 -10.42
N GLU A 19 3.90 9.24 -11.50
CA GLU A 19 3.20 10.17 -12.38
C GLU A 19 1.97 9.51 -13.03
N LEU A 20 2.15 8.30 -13.57
CA LEU A 20 1.03 7.50 -14.08
C LEU A 20 -0.03 7.21 -13.02
N SER A 21 0.37 7.03 -11.76
CA SER A 21 -0.58 6.87 -10.65
C SER A 21 -1.38 8.14 -10.39
N HIS A 22 -0.73 9.30 -10.34
CA HIS A 22 -1.41 10.58 -10.16
C HIS A 22 -2.41 10.88 -11.28
N ILE A 23 -2.05 10.58 -12.53
CA ILE A 23 -2.96 10.73 -13.68
C ILE A 23 -4.20 9.85 -13.50
N ARG A 24 -4.04 8.59 -13.08
CA ARG A 24 -5.18 7.69 -12.81
C ARG A 24 -6.06 8.19 -11.67
N CYS A 25 -5.48 8.64 -10.57
CA CYS A 25 -6.25 9.17 -9.44
C CYS A 25 -7.08 10.40 -9.82
N LYS A 26 -6.49 11.32 -10.61
CA LYS A 26 -7.21 12.47 -11.17
C LYS A 26 -8.38 12.03 -12.06
N LYS A 27 -8.17 11.04 -12.93
CA LYS A 27 -9.22 10.48 -13.81
C LYS A 27 -10.37 9.84 -13.03
N PHE A 28 -10.07 9.21 -11.89
CA PHE A 28 -11.08 8.62 -11.01
C PHE A 28 -11.74 9.62 -10.05
N SER A 29 -11.40 10.92 -10.15
CA SER A 29 -11.91 11.97 -9.27
C SER A 29 -11.75 11.60 -7.78
N ILE A 30 -10.62 10.96 -7.45
CA ILE A 30 -10.25 10.64 -6.07
C ILE A 30 -9.85 11.95 -5.40
N ASP A 31 -10.57 12.31 -4.34
CA ASP A 31 -10.28 13.48 -3.52
C ASP A 31 -9.04 13.22 -2.66
N SER A 32 -8.09 14.16 -2.69
CA SER A 32 -6.86 14.09 -1.90
C SER A 32 -7.09 14.17 -0.38
N HIS A 33 -8.23 14.72 0.04
CA HIS A 33 -8.62 14.81 1.44
C HIS A 33 -9.44 13.61 1.93
N GLN A 34 -9.77 12.68 1.03
CA GLN A 34 -10.59 11.53 1.37
C GLN A 34 -9.82 10.51 2.20
N VAL A 35 -10.22 10.32 3.46
CA VAL A 35 -9.62 9.34 4.38
C VAL A 35 -10.12 7.91 4.10
N PHE A 36 -11.37 7.76 3.66
CA PHE A 36 -12.00 6.45 3.41
C PHE A 36 -12.59 6.37 2.01
N SER A 37 -12.58 5.18 1.41
CA SER A 37 -13.21 4.96 0.11
C SER A 37 -14.70 5.36 0.11
N LYS A 38 -15.18 5.97 -0.97
CA LYS A 38 -16.63 6.19 -1.19
C LYS A 38 -17.42 4.89 -1.30
N LYS A 39 -16.75 3.79 -1.64
CA LYS A 39 -17.34 2.46 -1.79
C LYS A 39 -16.73 1.51 -0.76
N ILE A 40 -17.26 1.55 0.45
CA ILE A 40 -16.98 0.56 1.48
C ILE A 40 -17.94 -0.61 1.27
N ILE A 41 -17.39 -1.84 1.26
CA ILE A 41 -18.19 -3.06 1.13
C ILE A 41 -18.62 -3.55 2.51
N HIS A 42 -19.85 -4.04 2.59
CA HIS A 42 -20.46 -4.51 3.82
C HIS A 42 -21.16 -5.86 3.62
N ASP A 43 -21.50 -6.50 4.74
CA ASP A 43 -22.35 -7.70 4.82
C ASP A 43 -22.04 -8.77 3.76
N ALA A 44 -23.01 -9.08 2.90
CA ALA A 44 -22.94 -10.17 1.95
C ALA A 44 -21.80 -10.00 0.92
N GLU A 45 -21.55 -8.79 0.43
CA GLU A 45 -20.45 -8.56 -0.53
C GLU A 45 -19.09 -8.73 0.15
N LEU A 46 -18.98 -8.30 1.41
CA LEU A 46 -17.77 -8.52 2.19
C LEU A 46 -17.52 -10.02 2.43
N GLN A 47 -18.54 -10.77 2.85
CA GLN A 47 -18.42 -12.22 3.05
C GLN A 47 -18.05 -12.96 1.76
N LYS A 48 -18.62 -12.54 0.62
CA LYS A 48 -18.27 -13.08 -0.70
C LYS A 48 -16.80 -12.85 -1.04
N ARG A 49 -16.27 -11.66 -0.76
CA ARG A 49 -14.84 -11.33 -0.97
C ARG A 49 -13.93 -12.13 -0.04
N PHE A 50 -14.32 -12.32 1.22
CA PHE A 50 -13.59 -13.17 2.17
C PHE A 50 -13.55 -14.61 1.72
N ALA A 51 -14.69 -15.18 1.32
CA ALA A 51 -14.77 -16.55 0.84
C ALA A 51 -13.90 -16.77 -0.41
N ALA A 52 -13.96 -15.85 -1.38
CA ALA A 52 -13.17 -15.93 -2.61
C ALA A 52 -11.66 -15.86 -2.36
N ASN A 53 -11.22 -15.11 -1.35
CA ASN A 53 -9.79 -14.93 -1.02
C ASN A 53 -9.34 -15.74 0.20
N ARG A 54 -10.17 -16.67 0.70
CA ARG A 54 -9.95 -17.38 1.97
C ARG A 54 -8.57 -18.03 2.05
N ASN A 55 -8.15 -18.72 0.98
CA ASN A 55 -6.87 -19.40 0.95
C ASN A 55 -5.69 -18.43 1.09
N LEU A 56 -5.74 -17.31 0.35
CA LEU A 56 -4.72 -16.27 0.43
C LEU A 56 -4.64 -15.68 1.84
N ILE A 57 -5.80 -15.35 2.43
CA ILE A 57 -5.88 -14.74 3.76
C ILE A 57 -5.31 -15.70 4.82
N LEU A 58 -5.74 -16.96 4.82
CA LEU A 58 -5.27 -17.95 5.81
C LEU A 58 -3.79 -18.27 5.65
N THR A 59 -3.27 -18.26 4.41
CA THR A 59 -1.85 -18.46 4.15
C THR A 59 -1.01 -17.26 4.60
N ALA A 60 -1.49 -16.03 4.38
CA ALA A 60 -0.77 -14.81 4.71
C ALA A 60 -0.84 -14.42 6.20
N ALA A 61 -1.92 -14.78 6.89
CA ALA A 61 -2.18 -14.44 8.29
C ALA A 61 -1.00 -14.72 9.24
N PRO A 62 -0.37 -15.92 9.26
CA PRO A 62 0.74 -16.20 10.19
C PRO A 62 1.96 -15.32 9.94
N TYR A 63 2.26 -14.97 8.68
CA TYR A 63 3.40 -14.09 8.36
C TYR A 63 3.15 -12.65 8.84
N MET A 64 1.91 -12.16 8.68
CA MET A 64 1.53 -10.84 9.17
C MET A 64 1.61 -10.78 10.69
N GLU A 65 1.17 -11.84 11.39
CA GLU A 65 1.24 -11.94 12.84
C GLU A 65 2.70 -11.97 13.33
N GLN A 66 3.57 -12.75 12.69
CA GLN A 66 5.01 -12.75 13.00
C GLN A 66 5.64 -11.37 12.82
N LEU A 67 5.32 -10.67 11.73
CA LEU A 67 5.82 -9.32 11.49
C LEU A 67 5.35 -8.35 12.57
N ILE A 68 4.08 -8.43 12.96
CA ILE A 68 3.52 -7.61 14.03
C ILE A 68 4.21 -7.89 15.36
N ASN A 69 4.41 -9.17 15.72
CA ASN A 69 5.07 -9.57 16.96
C ASN A 69 6.52 -9.09 17.02
N PHE A 70 7.24 -9.18 15.89
CA PHE A 70 8.58 -8.63 15.76
C PHE A 70 8.61 -7.11 16.01
N VAL A 71 7.71 -6.35 15.37
CA VAL A 71 7.65 -4.89 15.51
C VAL A 71 7.24 -4.46 16.93
N LYS A 72 6.34 -5.20 17.56
CA LYS A 72 5.90 -4.94 18.94
C LYS A 72 6.93 -5.38 19.99
N GLY A 73 7.97 -6.12 19.60
CA GLY A 73 8.94 -6.70 20.53
C GLY A 73 8.35 -7.79 21.42
N THR A 74 7.22 -8.37 21.04
CA THR A 74 6.61 -9.49 21.76
C THR A 74 7.30 -10.78 21.32
N PHE A 75 8.43 -11.07 21.97
CA PHE A 75 9.10 -12.35 21.86
C PHE A 75 8.67 -13.19 23.07
N LEU A 76 7.78 -14.15 22.80
CA LEU A 76 7.08 -15.05 23.74
C LEU A 76 5.77 -14.49 24.32
#